data_AF-A0A8J8D3C3-F1
#
_entry.id   AF-A0A8J8D3C3-F1
#
_cell.length_a   1.000
_cell.length_b   1.000
_cell.length_c   1.000
_cell.angle_alpha   90.00
_cell.angle_beta   90.00
_cell.angle_gamma   90.00
#
_symmetry.space_group_name_H-M   'P 1'
#
loop_
_entity.id
_entity.type
_entity.pdbx_description
1 polymer ?
#
loop_
_entity_poly.entity_id
_entity_poly.type
_entity_poly.pdbx_seq_one_letter_code
_entity_poly.pdbx_strand_id
1 'polypeptide(L)'
;MGVKDPRAVKFVLLHPFIALILSHHSSAETSTIGKAVSDALNVFYGQMGKTYEDAKKEQDKLIDYITTMAEFNHLPIVKEKLREQLRQGLPKAFKIVDKLLPDNSKEHAILLDSAFRYHVKDPLVLLKQAGIDIEPELEEFRQFLAEISGKKPPAPKFKEVQREVEGPKALSDDVKLEVLSILQALEFSDYSEGAGEKAIKKLSERVTELSKEEPSKELLLKIGLYAYALEIIKANRWEKIEKLREL
;
A
#
# COMPACT_ATOMS: atom_id res chain seq x y z
N MET A 1 -6.91 0.33 16.92
CA MET A 1 -7.59 1.48 17.53
C MET A 1 -9.07 1.36 17.22
N GLY A 2 -9.93 1.13 18.23
CA GLY A 2 -11.37 1.02 18.00
C GLY A 2 -11.97 2.39 17.68
N VAL A 3 -12.54 2.56 16.49
CA VAL A 3 -13.27 3.78 16.12
C VAL A 3 -14.52 3.84 17.01
N LYS A 4 -14.56 4.79 17.96
CA LYS A 4 -15.64 4.94 18.94
C LYS A 4 -16.91 5.60 18.39
N ASP A 5 -16.85 6.18 17.19
CA ASP A 5 -18.01 6.75 16.50
C ASP A 5 -18.17 6.09 15.11
N PRO A 6 -19.23 5.30 14.88
CA PRO A 6 -19.52 4.71 13.57
C PRO A 6 -19.56 5.74 12.44
N ARG A 7 -19.89 7.00 12.74
CA ARG A 7 -19.95 8.11 11.78
C ARG A 7 -18.57 8.54 11.28
N ALA A 8 -17.51 8.23 12.01
CA ALA A 8 -16.13 8.57 11.64
C ALA A 8 -15.53 7.57 10.63
N VAL A 9 -16.10 6.37 10.50
CA VAL A 9 -15.52 5.30 9.67
C VAL A 9 -15.41 5.72 8.20
N LYS A 10 -16.43 6.40 7.66
CA LYS A 10 -16.38 6.92 6.29
C LYS A 10 -15.28 7.97 6.08
N PHE A 11 -14.96 8.77 7.10
CA PHE A 11 -13.83 9.69 7.02
C PHE A 11 -12.48 8.96 7.04
N VAL A 12 -12.37 7.86 7.80
CA VAL A 12 -11.19 6.99 7.76
C VAL A 12 -11.01 6.38 6.37
N LEU A 13 -12.09 5.96 5.72
CA LEU A 13 -12.05 5.44 4.34
C LEU A 13 -11.78 6.53 3.30
N LEU A 14 -12.22 7.77 3.54
CA LEU A 14 -11.99 8.91 2.64
C LEU A 14 -10.54 9.41 2.68
N HIS A 15 -9.89 9.34 3.85
CA HIS A 15 -8.51 9.79 4.08
C HIS A 15 -7.50 9.36 3.00
N PRO A 16 -7.35 8.06 2.66
CA PRO A 16 -6.36 7.62 1.69
C PRO A 16 -6.57 8.22 0.30
N PHE A 17 -7.82 8.45 -0.12
CA PHE A 17 -8.10 9.06 -1.43
C PHE A 17 -7.66 10.53 -1.47
N ILE A 18 -7.91 11.29 -0.40
CA ILE A 18 -7.44 12.68 -0.31
C ILE A 18 -5.90 12.72 -0.27
N ALA A 19 -5.29 11.81 0.48
CA ALA A 19 -3.83 11.70 0.56
C ALA A 19 -3.20 11.40 -0.80
N LEU A 20 -3.82 10.52 -1.61
CA LEU A 20 -3.37 10.24 -2.98
C LEU A 20 -3.48 11.48 -3.87
N ILE A 21 -4.57 12.24 -3.81
CA ILE A 21 -4.72 13.49 -4.58
C ILE A 21 -3.58 14.45 -4.23
N LEU A 22 -3.32 14.66 -2.94
CA LEU A 22 -2.24 15.54 -2.48
C LEU A 22 -0.85 15.03 -2.89
N SER A 23 -0.61 13.73 -2.83
CA SER A 23 0.67 13.14 -3.24
C SER A 23 0.92 13.32 -4.72
N HIS A 24 -0.06 13.02 -5.57
CA HIS A 24 0.04 13.23 -7.01
C HIS A 24 0.15 14.71 -7.40
N HIS A 25 -0.49 15.63 -6.65
CA HIS A 25 -0.36 17.06 -6.88
C HIS A 25 1.03 17.60 -6.51
N SER A 26 1.48 17.27 -5.29
CA SER A 26 2.72 17.81 -4.71
C SER A 26 3.98 17.08 -5.18
N SER A 27 3.82 15.91 -5.84
CA SER A 27 4.90 14.97 -6.14
C SER A 27 5.71 14.58 -4.89
N ALA A 28 5.13 14.73 -3.71
CA ALA A 28 5.74 14.38 -2.44
C ALA A 28 5.17 13.05 -1.92
N GLU A 29 6.04 12.23 -1.36
CA GLU A 29 5.68 11.01 -0.63
C GLU A 29 6.19 11.15 0.80
N THR A 30 5.52 11.97 1.60
CA THR A 30 5.97 12.28 2.97
C THR A 30 4.86 12.01 3.98
N SER A 31 5.24 11.61 5.19
CA SER A 31 4.34 11.48 6.35
C SER A 31 3.52 12.76 6.62
N THR A 32 4.02 13.90 6.14
CA THR A 32 3.41 15.22 6.19
C THR A 32 2.08 15.30 5.44
N ILE A 33 1.90 14.53 4.35
CA ILE A 33 0.62 14.47 3.61
C ILE A 33 -0.46 13.81 4.46
N GLY A 34 -0.16 12.63 5.02
CA GLY A 34 -1.09 11.92 5.88
C GLY A 34 -1.51 12.75 7.09
N LYS A 35 -0.58 13.53 7.65
CA LYS A 35 -0.85 14.49 8.72
C LYS A 35 -1.77 15.62 8.26
N ALA A 36 -1.48 16.27 7.15
CA ALA A 36 -2.32 17.36 6.62
C ALA A 36 -3.77 16.93 6.37
N VAL A 37 -3.97 15.73 5.82
CA VAL A 37 -5.32 15.17 5.64
C VAL A 37 -5.99 14.86 6.97
N SER A 38 -5.25 14.25 7.91
CA SER A 38 -5.79 13.92 9.23
C SER A 38 -6.22 15.17 9.99
N ASP A 39 -5.40 16.23 9.95
CA ASP A 39 -5.70 17.52 10.58
C ASP A 39 -6.94 18.15 9.93
N ALA A 40 -7.05 18.14 8.60
CA ALA A 40 -8.21 18.67 7.89
C ALA A 40 -9.50 17.93 8.25
N LEU A 41 -9.46 16.60 8.24
CA LEU A 41 -10.63 15.78 8.58
C LEU A 41 -10.98 15.88 10.07
N ASN A 42 -9.98 16.01 10.96
CA ASN A 42 -10.21 16.19 12.38
C ASN A 42 -10.83 17.56 12.71
N VAL A 43 -10.46 18.63 11.99
CA VAL A 43 -11.15 19.92 12.12
C VAL A 43 -12.60 19.79 11.65
N PHE A 44 -12.80 19.23 10.46
CA PHE A 44 -14.13 19.11 9.86
C PHE A 44 -15.09 18.25 10.71
N TYR A 45 -14.67 17.04 11.07
CA TYR A 45 -15.48 16.13 11.88
C TYR A 45 -15.37 16.40 13.38
N GLY A 46 -14.15 16.41 13.92
CA GLY A 46 -13.90 16.44 15.36
C GLY A 46 -14.17 17.77 16.03
N GLN A 47 -13.86 18.90 15.37
CA GLN A 47 -14.05 20.23 15.94
C GLN A 47 -15.39 20.86 15.55
N MET A 48 -15.78 20.75 14.28
CA MET A 48 -17.03 21.35 13.79
C MET A 48 -18.25 20.44 13.94
N GLY A 49 -18.05 19.17 14.29
CA GLY A 49 -19.12 18.19 14.42
C GLY A 49 -19.79 17.84 13.08
N LYS A 50 -19.14 18.09 11.95
CA LYS A 50 -19.71 17.82 10.62
C LYS A 50 -19.66 16.33 10.30
N THR A 51 -20.70 15.84 9.66
CA THR A 51 -20.83 14.45 9.24
C THR A 51 -20.25 14.23 7.84
N TYR A 52 -20.10 12.97 7.45
CA TYR A 52 -19.72 12.60 6.09
C TYR A 52 -20.73 13.11 5.05
N GLU A 53 -22.02 13.15 5.37
CA GLU A 53 -23.02 13.74 4.46
C GLU A 53 -22.88 15.26 4.35
N ASP A 54 -22.46 15.93 5.42
CA ASP A 54 -22.14 17.36 5.35
C ASP A 54 -20.89 17.60 4.49
N ALA A 55 -19.89 16.70 4.53
CA ALA A 55 -18.73 16.77 3.64
C ALA A 55 -19.12 16.67 2.16
N LYS A 56 -20.13 15.84 1.83
CA LYS A 56 -20.66 15.71 0.46
C LYS A 56 -21.47 16.91 0.01
N LYS A 57 -22.17 17.60 0.92
CA LYS A 57 -22.98 18.79 0.62
C LYS A 57 -22.13 20.07 0.58
N GLU A 58 -21.18 20.19 1.51
CA GLU A 58 -20.33 21.36 1.72
C GLU A 58 -18.91 21.10 1.21
N GLN A 59 -18.77 20.49 0.03
CA GLN A 59 -17.47 20.05 -0.52
C GLN A 59 -16.45 21.18 -0.60
N ASP A 60 -16.86 22.38 -1.03
CA ASP A 60 -15.95 23.52 -1.11
C ASP A 60 -15.32 23.86 0.25
N LYS A 61 -16.07 23.72 1.35
CA LYS A 61 -15.50 23.94 2.69
C LYS A 61 -14.51 22.87 3.07
N LEU A 62 -14.79 21.60 2.77
CA LEU A 62 -13.84 20.52 2.98
C LEU A 62 -12.55 20.78 2.17
N ILE A 63 -12.67 21.23 0.93
CA ILE A 63 -11.55 21.61 0.06
C ILE A 63 -10.75 22.77 0.66
N ASP A 64 -11.43 23.79 1.19
CA ASP A 64 -10.79 24.90 1.91
C ASP A 64 -9.91 24.36 3.04
N TYR A 65 -10.46 23.50 3.91
CA TYR A 65 -9.72 22.92 5.02
C TYR A 65 -8.54 22.06 4.57
N ILE A 66 -8.72 21.21 3.56
CA ILE A 66 -7.62 20.40 3.02
C ILE A 66 -6.52 21.31 2.48
N THR A 67 -6.87 22.36 1.75
CA THR A 67 -5.92 23.32 1.18
C THR A 67 -5.18 24.08 2.27
N THR A 68 -5.91 24.62 3.26
CA THR A 68 -5.30 25.32 4.42
C THR A 68 -4.37 24.40 5.21
N MET A 69 -4.74 23.15 5.44
CA MET A 69 -3.88 22.21 6.17
C MET A 69 -2.68 21.75 5.36
N ALA A 70 -2.81 21.63 4.04
CA ALA A 70 -1.68 21.37 3.16
C ALA A 70 -0.65 22.51 3.21
N GLU A 71 -1.11 23.77 3.22
CA GLU A 71 -0.25 24.95 3.36
C GLU A 71 0.41 25.02 4.74
N PHE A 72 -0.38 24.83 5.80
CA PHE A 72 0.11 24.85 7.18
C PHE A 72 1.18 23.78 7.42
N ASN A 73 1.04 22.62 6.77
CA ASN A 73 2.01 21.54 6.81
C ASN A 73 3.14 21.70 5.77
N HIS A 74 3.26 22.88 5.14
CA HIS A 74 4.31 23.22 4.18
C HIS A 74 4.43 22.26 2.98
N LEU A 75 3.30 21.70 2.52
CA LEU A 75 3.30 20.90 1.31
C LEU A 75 3.55 21.79 0.08
N PRO A 76 4.37 21.35 -0.89
CA PRO A 76 4.61 22.10 -2.11
C PRO A 76 3.36 22.02 -2.99
N ILE A 77 2.47 23.01 -2.87
CA ILE A 77 1.18 23.03 -3.56
C ILE A 77 1.02 24.29 -4.41
N VAL A 78 0.38 24.12 -5.57
CA VAL A 78 -0.26 25.21 -6.31
C VAL A 78 -1.74 25.25 -5.91
N LYS A 79 -2.14 26.24 -5.10
CA LYS A 79 -3.46 26.31 -4.43
C LYS A 79 -4.63 26.13 -5.40
N GLU A 80 -4.71 26.96 -6.43
CA GLU A 80 -5.84 26.92 -7.38
C GLU A 80 -5.95 25.57 -8.10
N LYS A 81 -4.81 25.04 -8.53
CA LYS A 81 -4.74 23.72 -9.16
C LYS A 81 -5.14 22.61 -8.20
N LEU A 82 -4.71 22.67 -6.93
CA LEU A 82 -5.12 21.69 -5.92
C LEU A 82 -6.64 21.73 -5.68
N ARG A 83 -7.22 22.94 -5.57
CA ARG A 83 -8.67 23.10 -5.37
C ARG A 83 -9.45 22.48 -6.52
N GLU A 84 -9.03 22.72 -7.75
CA GLU A 84 -9.65 22.12 -8.94
C GLU A 84 -9.55 20.60 -8.93
N GLN A 85 -8.37 20.06 -8.64
CA GLN A 85 -8.17 18.61 -8.53
C GLN A 85 -9.02 18.00 -7.41
N LEU A 86 -9.11 18.64 -6.25
CA LEU A 86 -9.98 18.17 -5.17
C LEU A 86 -11.46 18.24 -5.55
N ARG A 87 -11.91 19.28 -6.27
CA ARG A 87 -13.28 19.38 -6.79
C ARG A 87 -13.62 18.23 -7.75
N GLN A 88 -12.65 17.77 -8.54
CA GLN A 88 -12.84 16.66 -9.47
C GLN A 88 -12.70 15.29 -8.80
N GLY A 89 -11.76 15.16 -7.86
CA GLY A 89 -11.39 13.90 -7.21
C GLY A 89 -12.29 13.50 -6.04
N LEU A 90 -12.76 14.46 -5.23
CA LEU A 90 -13.61 14.17 -4.07
C LEU A 90 -14.93 13.47 -4.46
N PRO A 91 -15.67 13.89 -5.51
CA PRO A 91 -16.86 13.16 -5.95
C PRO A 91 -16.59 11.70 -6.28
N LYS A 92 -15.44 11.39 -6.88
CA LYS A 92 -15.04 10.01 -7.20
C LYS A 92 -14.71 9.22 -5.94
N ALA A 93 -13.97 9.83 -5.01
CA ALA A 93 -13.67 9.24 -3.72
C ALA A 93 -14.94 8.94 -2.90
N PHE A 94 -15.90 9.87 -2.86
CA PHE A 94 -17.18 9.67 -2.17
C PHE A 94 -17.97 8.49 -2.75
N LYS A 95 -18.02 8.31 -4.08
CA LYS A 95 -18.67 7.14 -4.68
C LYS A 95 -18.04 5.83 -4.22
N ILE A 96 -16.72 5.76 -4.15
CA ILE A 96 -16.00 4.57 -3.70
C ILE A 96 -16.32 4.28 -2.22
N VAL A 97 -16.24 5.30 -1.37
CA VAL A 97 -16.55 5.16 0.07
C VAL A 97 -18.02 4.77 0.30
N ASP A 98 -18.95 5.34 -0.46
CA ASP A 98 -20.38 5.00 -0.39
C ASP A 98 -20.66 3.56 -0.79
N LYS A 99 -19.92 3.01 -1.76
CA LYS A 99 -20.01 1.60 -2.13
C LYS A 99 -19.31 0.66 -1.15
N LEU A 100 -18.16 1.06 -0.62
CA LEU A 100 -17.43 0.29 0.38
C LEU A 100 -18.22 0.15 1.68
N LEU A 101 -18.91 1.21 2.08
CA LEU A 101 -19.67 1.27 3.32
C LEU A 101 -21.05 1.91 3.07
N PRO A 102 -21.99 1.15 2.46
CA PRO A 102 -23.33 1.65 2.16
C PRO A 102 -24.12 1.97 3.43
N ASP A 103 -23.90 1.19 4.49
CA ASP A 103 -24.47 1.40 5.81
C ASP A 103 -23.41 1.29 6.91
N ASN A 104 -23.77 1.68 8.14
CA ASN A 104 -22.89 1.51 9.30
C ASN A 104 -23.15 0.17 10.02
N SER A 105 -23.58 -0.87 9.28
CA SER A 105 -23.82 -2.18 9.88
C SER A 105 -22.52 -2.82 10.36
N LYS A 106 -22.62 -3.65 11.40
CA LYS A 106 -21.47 -4.41 11.91
C LYS A 106 -20.96 -5.41 10.86
N GLU A 107 -21.85 -5.93 10.02
CA GLU A 107 -21.52 -6.89 8.96
C GLU A 107 -20.58 -6.27 7.92
N HIS A 108 -20.91 -5.07 7.43
CA HIS A 108 -20.03 -4.33 6.52
C HIS A 108 -18.71 -3.95 7.18
N ALA A 109 -18.72 -3.55 8.46
CA ALA A 109 -17.48 -3.26 9.19
C ALA A 109 -16.56 -4.49 9.31
N ILE A 110 -17.11 -5.67 9.58
CA ILE A 110 -16.36 -6.94 9.65
C ILE A 110 -15.84 -7.34 8.26
N LEU A 111 -16.65 -7.15 7.22
CA LEU A 111 -16.23 -7.40 5.84
C LEU A 111 -15.05 -6.52 5.45
N LEU A 112 -15.11 -5.20 5.72
CA LEU A 112 -14.01 -4.29 5.43
C LEU A 112 -12.77 -4.61 6.26
N ASP A 113 -12.93 -4.91 7.56
CA ASP A 113 -11.81 -5.36 8.40
C ASP A 113 -11.15 -6.60 7.80
N SER A 114 -11.95 -7.57 7.36
CA SER A 114 -11.48 -8.82 6.75
C SER A 114 -10.78 -8.57 5.42
N ALA A 115 -11.36 -7.74 4.54
CA ALA A 115 -10.81 -7.43 3.22
C ALA A 115 -9.49 -6.64 3.30
N PHE A 116 -9.35 -5.76 4.30
CA PHE A 116 -8.15 -4.93 4.48
C PHE A 116 -7.13 -5.52 5.46
N ARG A 117 -7.26 -6.79 5.86
CA ARG A 117 -6.21 -7.44 6.67
C ARG A 117 -4.94 -7.59 5.85
N TYR A 118 -3.80 -7.41 6.52
CA TYR A 118 -2.47 -7.45 5.91
C TYR A 118 -2.18 -8.71 5.07
N HIS A 119 -2.76 -9.86 5.43
CA HIS A 119 -2.54 -11.14 4.74
C HIS A 119 -3.48 -11.38 3.55
N VAL A 120 -4.43 -10.49 3.27
CA VAL A 120 -5.33 -10.62 2.13
C VAL A 120 -4.62 -10.15 0.87
N LYS A 121 -4.33 -11.09 -0.04
CA LYS A 121 -3.65 -10.82 -1.32
C LYS A 121 -4.51 -10.01 -2.29
N ASP A 122 -5.82 -10.25 -2.30
CA ASP A 122 -6.75 -9.54 -3.17
C ASP A 122 -8.03 -9.11 -2.41
N PRO A 123 -8.03 -7.89 -1.86
CA PRO A 123 -9.19 -7.33 -1.17
C PRO A 123 -10.41 -7.21 -2.09
N LEU A 124 -10.21 -6.96 -3.40
CA LEU A 124 -11.30 -6.72 -4.34
C LEU A 124 -12.08 -7.99 -4.61
N VAL A 125 -11.43 -9.15 -4.64
CA VAL A 125 -12.12 -10.44 -4.74
C VAL A 125 -13.06 -10.67 -3.58
N LEU A 126 -12.62 -10.37 -2.34
CA LEU A 126 -13.47 -10.51 -1.15
C LEU A 126 -14.64 -9.52 -1.14
N LEU A 127 -14.38 -8.27 -1.53
CA LEU A 127 -15.43 -7.25 -1.65
C LEU A 127 -16.46 -7.66 -2.72
N LYS A 128 -16.01 -8.15 -3.87
CA LYS A 128 -16.88 -8.61 -4.96
C LYS A 128 -17.71 -9.83 -4.57
N GLN A 129 -17.13 -10.79 -3.83
CA GLN A 129 -17.86 -11.93 -3.27
C GLN A 129 -18.96 -11.51 -2.30
N ALA A 130 -18.78 -10.39 -1.62
CA ALA A 130 -19.79 -9.78 -0.75
C ALA A 130 -20.75 -8.83 -1.48
N GLY A 131 -20.70 -8.76 -2.81
CA GLY A 131 -21.56 -7.91 -3.62
C GLY A 131 -21.13 -6.43 -3.71
N ILE A 132 -19.93 -6.10 -3.20
CA ILE A 132 -19.35 -4.76 -3.29
C ILE A 132 -18.39 -4.71 -4.49
N ASP A 133 -18.90 -4.20 -5.62
CA ASP A 133 -18.08 -3.93 -6.80
C ASP A 133 -17.74 -2.44 -6.92
N ILE A 134 -16.49 -2.11 -6.62
CA ILE A 134 -15.90 -0.77 -6.70
C ILE A 134 -14.86 -0.64 -7.81
N GLU A 135 -14.64 -1.70 -8.59
CA GLU A 135 -13.58 -1.74 -9.60
C GLU A 135 -13.74 -0.66 -10.68
N PRO A 136 -14.97 -0.36 -11.18
CA PRO A 136 -15.17 0.74 -12.12
C PRO A 136 -14.80 2.11 -11.53
N GLU A 137 -15.23 2.41 -10.30
CA GLU A 137 -14.94 3.69 -9.65
C GLU A 137 -13.48 3.83 -9.26
N LEU A 138 -12.83 2.74 -8.85
CA LEU A 138 -11.39 2.72 -8.59
C LEU A 138 -10.60 3.01 -9.88
N GLU A 139 -11.00 2.44 -11.00
CA GLU A 139 -10.34 2.67 -12.28
C GLU A 139 -10.55 4.12 -12.76
N GLU A 140 -11.76 4.66 -12.63
CA GLU A 140 -12.04 6.08 -12.88
C GLU A 140 -11.15 6.99 -12.01
N PHE A 141 -10.98 6.63 -10.73
CA PHE A 141 -10.11 7.38 -9.82
C PHE A 141 -8.62 7.26 -10.19
N ARG A 142 -8.14 6.07 -10.60
CA ARG A 142 -6.76 5.87 -11.07
C ARG A 142 -6.45 6.66 -12.33
N GLN A 143 -7.38 6.70 -13.28
CA GLN A 143 -7.24 7.50 -14.49
C GLN A 143 -7.14 8.99 -14.16
N PHE A 144 -7.99 9.46 -13.25
CA PHE A 144 -7.92 10.82 -12.73
C PHE A 144 -6.57 11.10 -12.05
N LEU A 145 -6.07 10.22 -11.19
CA LEU A 145 -4.75 10.37 -10.55
C LEU A 145 -3.61 10.45 -11.59
N ALA A 146 -3.67 9.65 -12.65
CA ALA A 146 -2.70 9.68 -13.73
C ALA A 146 -2.74 11.02 -14.49
N GLU A 147 -3.95 11.51 -14.80
CA GLU A 147 -4.18 12.80 -15.46
C GLU A 147 -3.58 13.96 -14.65
N ILE A 148 -3.88 14.05 -13.35
CA ILE A 148 -3.36 15.14 -12.50
C ILE A 148 -1.84 15.06 -12.28
N SER A 149 -1.29 13.85 -12.36
CA SER A 149 0.16 13.59 -12.27
C SER A 149 0.91 13.90 -13.56
N GLY A 150 0.21 14.20 -14.67
CA GLY A 150 0.81 14.32 -16.00
C GLY A 150 1.41 13.01 -16.53
N LYS A 151 1.09 11.87 -15.90
CA LYS A 151 1.49 10.53 -16.33
C LYS A 151 0.42 10.02 -17.29
N LYS A 152 0.80 9.35 -18.40
CA LYS A 152 -0.19 8.73 -19.30
C LYS A 152 -1.14 7.83 -18.48
N PRO A 153 -2.46 7.89 -18.71
CA PRO A 153 -3.39 7.00 -18.03
C PRO A 153 -2.94 5.55 -18.22
N PRO A 154 -2.96 4.72 -17.17
CA PRO A 154 -2.69 3.30 -17.35
C PRO A 154 -3.70 2.78 -18.37
N ALA A 155 -3.20 2.18 -19.46
CA ALA A 155 -4.07 1.56 -20.45
C ALA A 155 -5.03 0.59 -19.74
N PRO A 156 -6.32 0.53 -20.13
CA PRO A 156 -7.29 -0.34 -19.48
C PRO A 156 -6.73 -1.77 -19.49
N LYS A 157 -6.41 -2.28 -18.30
CA LYS A 157 -5.84 -3.62 -18.13
C LYS A 157 -6.93 -4.67 -18.28
N PHE A 158 -7.47 -4.83 -19.49
CA PHE A 158 -8.08 -6.10 -19.89
C PHE A 158 -6.98 -6.99 -20.47
N LYS A 159 -6.29 -7.67 -19.55
CA LYS A 159 -5.68 -9.00 -19.64
C LYS A 159 -4.67 -9.11 -18.50
N GLU A 160 -4.82 -10.19 -17.73
CA GLU A 160 -3.92 -10.71 -16.71
C GLU A 160 -2.46 -10.35 -16.96
N VAL A 161 -1.90 -9.37 -16.24
CA VAL A 161 -0.48 -9.32 -15.92
C VAL A 161 -0.31 -8.50 -14.65
N GLN A 162 0.22 -9.15 -13.62
CA GLN A 162 0.86 -8.54 -12.46
C GLN A 162 1.76 -7.39 -12.95
N ARG A 163 1.39 -6.15 -12.66
CA ARG A 163 2.26 -5.00 -12.85
C ARG A 163 2.41 -4.37 -11.49
N GLU A 164 3.47 -4.82 -10.83
CA GLU A 164 4.04 -4.23 -9.63
C GLU A 164 4.16 -2.72 -9.80
N VAL A 165 3.71 -2.04 -8.76
CA VAL A 165 3.98 -0.64 -8.53
C VAL A 165 5.40 -0.58 -7.99
N GLU A 166 6.25 0.24 -8.61
CA GLU A 166 7.61 0.53 -8.17
C GLU A 166 7.60 1.09 -6.74
N GLY A 167 7.73 0.19 -5.76
CA GLY A 167 8.28 0.49 -4.46
C GLY A 167 9.81 0.65 -4.55
N PRO A 168 10.47 1.09 -3.47
CA PRO A 168 11.90 1.38 -3.46
C PRO A 168 12.67 0.17 -3.98
N LYS A 169 13.29 0.29 -5.17
CA LYS A 169 14.02 -0.77 -5.92
C LYS A 169 14.01 -2.10 -5.18
N ALA A 170 12.96 -2.89 -5.46
CA ALA A 170 12.86 -4.25 -4.98
C ALA A 170 14.21 -4.95 -5.22
N LEU A 171 14.68 -5.61 -4.16
CA LEU A 171 15.70 -6.66 -4.26
C LEU A 171 15.39 -7.47 -5.53
N SER A 172 16.36 -7.68 -6.41
CA SER A 172 16.17 -8.52 -7.61
C SER A 172 15.39 -9.77 -7.21
N ASP A 173 14.13 -9.85 -7.64
CA ASP A 173 13.19 -10.89 -7.22
C ASP A 173 13.76 -12.27 -7.52
N ASP A 174 14.63 -12.37 -8.53
CA ASP A 174 15.40 -13.55 -8.87
C ASP A 174 16.22 -14.11 -7.70
N VAL A 175 16.92 -13.25 -6.94
CA VAL A 175 17.77 -13.69 -5.82
C VAL A 175 16.93 -14.16 -4.63
N LYS A 176 15.82 -13.46 -4.37
CA LYS A 176 14.88 -13.84 -3.33
C LYS A 176 14.19 -15.16 -3.68
N LEU A 177 13.76 -15.34 -4.92
CA LEU A 177 13.19 -16.60 -5.41
C LEU A 177 14.18 -17.75 -5.35
N GLU A 178 15.46 -17.52 -5.70
CA GLU A 178 16.52 -18.53 -5.58
C GLU A 178 16.73 -18.96 -4.12
N VAL A 179 16.83 -18.01 -3.19
CA VAL A 179 16.95 -18.28 -1.75
C VAL A 179 15.73 -19.04 -1.22
N LEU A 180 14.52 -18.60 -1.55
CA LEU A 180 13.28 -19.25 -1.11
C LEU A 180 13.14 -20.65 -1.68
N SER A 181 13.57 -20.90 -2.93
CA SER A 181 13.56 -22.23 -3.52
C SER A 181 14.49 -23.19 -2.78
N ILE A 182 15.66 -22.72 -2.33
CA ILE A 182 16.61 -23.51 -1.54
C ILE A 182 16.02 -23.85 -0.17
N LEU A 183 15.41 -22.86 0.51
CA LEU A 183 14.79 -23.06 1.82
C LEU A 183 13.56 -23.98 1.74
N GLN A 184 12.76 -23.88 0.68
CA GLN A 184 11.60 -24.74 0.46
C GLN A 184 12.01 -26.18 0.14
N ALA A 185 13.07 -26.39 -0.63
CA ALA A 185 13.61 -27.74 -0.86
C ALA A 185 14.12 -28.38 0.45
N LEU A 186 14.66 -27.58 1.36
CA LEU A 186 15.10 -28.01 2.69
C LEU A 186 13.92 -28.39 3.59
N GLU A 187 12.84 -27.61 3.57
CA GLU A 187 11.58 -27.89 4.26
C GLU A 187 10.93 -29.18 3.75
N PHE A 188 10.87 -29.39 2.43
CA PHE A 188 10.37 -30.65 1.84
C PHE A 188 11.23 -31.88 2.19
N SER A 189 12.45 -31.66 2.67
CA SER A 189 13.37 -32.71 3.12
C SER A 189 13.35 -32.87 4.63
N ASP A 190 12.31 -32.38 5.33
CA ASP A 190 12.16 -32.33 6.79
C ASP A 190 13.40 -31.80 7.51
N TYR A 191 14.09 -30.83 6.90
CA TYR A 191 15.34 -30.24 7.42
C TYR A 191 16.45 -31.27 7.69
N SER A 192 16.48 -32.39 6.94
CA SER A 192 17.52 -33.41 7.10
C SER A 192 18.93 -32.83 7.00
N GLU A 193 19.87 -33.37 7.80
CA GLU A 193 21.26 -32.90 7.85
C GLU A 193 21.91 -32.89 6.45
N GLY A 194 21.69 -33.95 5.66
CA GLY A 194 22.21 -34.04 4.29
C GLY A 194 21.61 -33.03 3.31
N ALA A 195 20.37 -32.57 3.53
CA ALA A 195 19.79 -31.47 2.75
C ALA A 195 20.30 -30.11 3.24
N GLY A 196 20.52 -29.96 4.56
CA GLY A 196 21.10 -28.78 5.18
C GLY A 196 22.52 -28.50 4.68
N GLU A 197 23.37 -29.52 4.62
CA GLU A 197 24.73 -29.41 4.10
C GLU A 197 24.75 -28.97 2.63
N LYS A 198 23.86 -29.53 1.79
CA LYS A 198 23.73 -29.14 0.38
C LYS A 198 23.25 -27.71 0.23
N ALA A 199 22.29 -27.28 1.04
CA ALA A 199 21.79 -25.91 1.04
C ALA A 199 22.87 -24.91 1.50
N ILE A 200 23.61 -25.22 2.57
CA ILE A 200 24.74 -24.40 3.05
C ILE A 200 25.81 -24.28 1.96
N LYS A 201 26.18 -25.39 1.31
CA LYS A 201 27.18 -25.38 0.26
C LYS A 201 26.77 -24.47 -0.90
N LYS A 202 25.54 -24.62 -1.39
CA LYS A 202 25.00 -23.83 -2.51
C LYS A 202 24.93 -22.34 -2.18
N LEU A 203 24.46 -21.97 -0.98
CA LEU A 203 24.40 -20.57 -0.56
C LEU A 203 25.80 -19.96 -0.36
N SER A 204 26.75 -20.74 0.18
CA SER A 204 28.14 -20.28 0.38
C SER A 204 28.85 -20.03 -0.95
N GLU A 205 28.63 -20.89 -1.95
CA GLU A 205 29.16 -20.72 -3.30
C GLU A 205 28.65 -19.42 -3.93
N ARG A 206 27.35 -19.11 -3.81
CA ARG A 206 26.76 -17.85 -4.28
C ARG A 206 27.36 -16.61 -3.61
N VAL A 207 27.53 -16.63 -2.29
CA VAL A 207 28.20 -15.52 -1.57
C VAL A 207 29.63 -15.32 -2.08
N THR A 208 30.36 -16.41 -2.30
CA THR A 208 31.75 -16.38 -2.75
C THR A 208 31.87 -15.89 -4.20
N GLU A 209 30.95 -16.27 -5.08
CA GLU A 209 30.88 -15.78 -6.46
C GLU A 209 30.63 -14.27 -6.49
N LEU A 210 29.61 -13.81 -5.77
CA LEU A 210 29.21 -12.40 -5.75
C LEU A 210 30.25 -11.49 -5.07
N SER A 211 31.00 -12.02 -4.10
CA SER A 211 32.04 -11.26 -3.38
C SER A 211 33.31 -10.99 -4.22
N LYS A 212 33.40 -11.54 -5.44
CA LYS A 212 34.49 -11.26 -6.39
C LYS A 212 34.23 -10.02 -7.26
N GLU A 213 32.99 -9.54 -7.29
CA GLU A 213 32.58 -8.37 -8.07
C GLU A 213 32.84 -7.06 -7.29
N GLU A 214 32.90 -5.93 -8.00
CA GLU A 214 33.06 -4.62 -7.33
C GLU A 214 31.83 -4.28 -6.48
N PRO A 215 32.04 -3.73 -5.26
CA PRO A 215 30.95 -3.48 -4.33
C PRO A 215 29.99 -2.42 -4.85
N SER A 216 28.74 -2.82 -5.08
CA SER A 216 27.62 -1.93 -5.36
C SER A 216 26.50 -2.13 -4.34
N LYS A 217 25.61 -1.14 -4.20
CA LYS A 217 24.46 -1.24 -3.27
C LYS A 217 23.59 -2.46 -3.56
N GLU A 218 23.39 -2.78 -4.84
CA GLU A 218 22.60 -3.93 -5.26
C GLU A 218 23.30 -5.26 -4.95
N LEU A 219 24.61 -5.33 -5.21
CA LEU A 219 25.42 -6.51 -4.92
C LEU A 219 25.46 -6.82 -3.40
N LEU A 220 25.62 -5.80 -2.57
CA LEU A 220 25.64 -5.94 -1.11
C LEU A 220 24.30 -6.45 -0.57
N LEU A 221 23.18 -6.00 -1.14
CA LEU A 221 21.86 -6.50 -0.80
C LEU A 221 21.66 -7.97 -1.19
N LYS A 222 22.13 -8.38 -2.39
CA LYS A 222 22.11 -9.78 -2.85
C LYS A 222 22.94 -10.68 -1.93
N ILE A 223 24.16 -10.27 -1.60
CA ILE A 223 25.03 -10.98 -0.65
C ILE A 223 24.36 -11.08 0.73
N GLY A 224 23.74 -9.99 1.19
CA GLY A 224 23.02 -9.95 2.47
C GLY A 224 21.90 -10.99 2.56
N LEU A 225 21.12 -11.20 1.50
CA LEU A 225 20.07 -12.22 1.46
C LEU A 225 20.63 -13.64 1.54
N TYR A 226 21.65 -13.97 0.74
CA TYR A 226 22.29 -15.28 0.77
C TYR A 226 22.95 -15.57 2.12
N ALA A 227 23.65 -14.60 2.69
CA ALA A 227 24.31 -14.72 3.99
C ALA A 227 23.28 -14.88 5.12
N TYR A 228 22.16 -14.15 5.07
CA TYR A 228 21.11 -14.27 6.07
C TYR A 228 20.43 -15.64 6.04
N ALA A 229 20.12 -16.18 4.85
CA ALA A 229 19.58 -17.54 4.72
C ALA A 229 20.56 -18.61 5.23
N LEU A 230 21.85 -18.44 4.95
CA LEU A 230 22.91 -19.33 5.42
C LEU A 230 23.02 -19.33 6.96
N GLU A 231 22.86 -18.17 7.60
CA GLU A 231 22.82 -18.02 9.07
C GLU A 231 21.54 -18.55 9.73
N ILE A 232 20.44 -18.66 8.98
CA ILE A 232 19.21 -19.33 9.43
C ILE A 232 19.45 -20.84 9.49
N ILE A 233 20.00 -21.40 8.40
CA ILE A 233 20.24 -22.84 8.27
C ILE A 233 21.28 -23.32 9.29
N LYS A 234 22.42 -22.63 9.39
CA LYS A 234 23.48 -23.00 10.36
C LYS A 234 23.03 -22.95 11.82
N ALA A 235 22.13 -22.02 12.13
CA ALA A 235 21.64 -21.82 13.49
C ALA A 235 20.35 -22.61 13.78
N ASN A 236 19.85 -23.42 12.83
CA ASN A 236 18.58 -24.14 12.92
C ASN A 236 17.38 -23.24 13.30
N ARG A 237 17.38 -21.98 12.83
CA ARG A 237 16.35 -20.96 13.16
C ARG A 237 15.20 -20.96 12.15
N TRP A 238 14.56 -22.10 11.97
CA TRP A 238 13.55 -22.34 10.93
C TRP A 238 12.36 -21.38 11.00
N GLU A 239 12.02 -20.89 12.19
CA GLU A 239 10.96 -19.90 12.42
C GLU A 239 11.20 -18.57 11.69
N LYS A 240 12.44 -18.29 11.29
CA LYS A 240 12.80 -17.08 10.54
C LYS A 240 12.67 -17.22 9.03
N ILE A 241 12.46 -18.44 8.52
CA ILE A 241 12.22 -18.68 7.09
C ILE A 241 10.92 -18.00 6.65
N GLU A 242 9.86 -18.10 7.46
CA GLU A 242 8.57 -17.45 7.17
C GLU A 242 8.69 -15.93 7.05
N LYS A 243 9.48 -15.30 7.92
CA LYS A 243 9.75 -13.86 7.84
C LYS A 243 10.52 -13.46 6.58
N LEU A 244 11.29 -14.38 6.00
CA LEU A 244 12.04 -14.17 4.76
C LEU A 244 11.11 -14.29 3.53
N ARG A 245 10.03 -15.08 3.63
CA ARG A 245 8.95 -15.15 2.63
C ARG A 245 8.10 -13.88 2.61
N GLU A 246 8.03 -13.16 3.73
CA GLU A 246 7.25 -11.93 3.93
C GLU A 246 8.01 -10.62 3.61
N LEU A 247 9.35 -10.68 3.47
CA LEU A 247 10.14 -9.62 2.81
C LEU A 247 9.74 -9.53 1.34
#